data_AF-A0A1Q7QZE1-F1
#
_entry.id   AF-A0A1Q7QZE1-F1
#
_cell.length_a   1.000
_cell.length_b   1.000
_cell.length_c   1.000
_cell.angle_alpha   90.00
_cell.angle_beta   90.00
_cell.angle_gamma   90.00
#
_symmetry.space_group_name_H-M   'P 1'
#
loop_
_entity.id
_entity.type
_entity.pdbx_description
1 polymer ?
#
loop_
_entity_poly.entity_id
_entity_poly.type
_entity_poly.pdbx_seq_one_letter_code
_entity_poly.pdbx_strand_id
1 'polypeptide(L)'
;MGAKNSRARSGRRKGRPEPDFNKEDLVRYIQKSADRGMNLQRILEDFEATPVARKQIKDILNQLVKEGKLARHRGNRYEAAARKLVEGTIMLHRDGYGFVIPKEKIPGIDSDIYIPAALTDSAMNGDKVNIEITMRKPGGRAEGRVVTVEKRARTTIVGQLRYDGQTFFVAPTDEKLPSKILITNDVSEHKDKIVEVEITRFPSEGRWPAGKVVSVIGFHRLPVRC
;
A
#
# COMPACT_ATOMS: atom_id res chain seq x y z
N MET A 1 -17.96 78.39 14.07
CA MET A 1 -18.41 76.98 14.05
C MET A 1 -17.95 76.40 12.72
N GLY A 2 -16.80 75.74 12.62
CA GLY A 2 -16.53 74.42 13.19
C GLY A 2 -16.61 73.39 12.06
N ALA A 3 -15.47 73.15 11.42
CA ALA A 3 -15.29 72.23 10.28
C ALA A 3 -15.69 70.76 10.58
N LYS A 4 -15.99 69.99 9.54
CA LYS A 4 -15.47 68.63 9.22
C LYS A 4 -16.30 68.00 8.07
N ASN A 5 -15.68 67.64 6.94
CA ASN A 5 -15.15 66.30 6.61
C ASN A 5 -16.28 65.25 6.49
N SER A 6 -16.32 64.28 5.57
CA SER A 6 -15.35 63.74 4.61
C SER A 6 -16.05 62.60 3.87
N ARG A 7 -15.58 62.32 2.65
CA ARG A 7 -15.83 61.14 1.80
C ARG A 7 -15.97 59.81 2.57
N ALA A 8 -16.81 58.90 2.06
CA ALA A 8 -16.44 57.48 2.03
C ALA A 8 -17.14 56.75 0.87
N ARG A 9 -16.33 56.29 -0.08
CA ARG A 9 -16.69 55.43 -1.20
C ARG A 9 -17.19 54.07 -0.68
N SER A 10 -18.31 53.63 -1.23
CA SER A 10 -18.81 52.26 -1.14
C SER A 10 -17.79 51.29 -1.76
N GLY A 11 -16.96 50.69 -0.90
CA GLY A 11 -16.03 49.63 -1.28
C GLY A 11 -16.76 48.29 -1.31
N ARG A 12 -16.96 47.75 -2.52
CA ARG A 12 -17.39 46.36 -2.79
C ARG A 12 -16.42 45.41 -2.07
N ARG A 13 -16.85 44.81 -0.95
CA ARG A 13 -16.06 43.80 -0.24
C ARG A 13 -15.90 42.59 -1.15
N LYS A 14 -14.71 42.43 -1.75
CA LYS A 14 -14.27 41.17 -2.38
C LYS A 14 -14.43 40.07 -1.33
N GLY A 15 -15.26 39.07 -1.61
CA GLY A 15 -15.38 37.87 -0.79
C GLY A 15 -13.99 37.27 -0.60
N ARG A 16 -13.63 36.97 0.65
CA ARG A 16 -12.43 36.17 0.92
C ARG A 16 -12.63 34.80 0.25
N PRO A 17 -11.59 34.21 -0.38
CA PRO A 17 -11.68 32.84 -0.86
C PRO A 17 -12.08 31.94 0.30
N GLU A 18 -13.14 31.15 0.12
CA GLU A 18 -13.52 30.15 1.13
C GLU A 18 -12.42 29.08 1.18
N PRO A 19 -12.00 28.63 2.38
CA PRO A 19 -11.08 27.52 2.50
C PRO A 19 -11.73 26.27 1.90
N ASP A 20 -11.09 25.69 0.88
CA ASP A 20 -11.53 24.43 0.27
C ASP A 20 -11.16 23.29 1.22
N PHE A 21 -12.16 22.72 1.89
CA PHE A 21 -11.96 21.61 2.82
C PHE A 21 -12.01 20.31 2.05
N ASN A 22 -10.84 19.75 1.71
CA ASN A 22 -10.78 18.48 1.01
C ASN A 22 -10.97 17.29 2.00
N LYS A 23 -11.64 16.24 1.52
CA LYS A 23 -11.91 15.00 2.26
C LYS A 23 -10.62 14.35 2.78
N GLU A 24 -9.57 14.38 1.96
CA GLU A 24 -8.26 13.77 2.26
C GLU A 24 -7.55 14.44 3.43
N ASP A 25 -7.66 15.77 3.54
CA ASP A 25 -7.03 16.54 4.61
C ASP A 25 -7.70 16.27 5.96
N LEU A 26 -9.03 16.16 6.00
CA LEU A 26 -9.79 15.79 7.19
C LEU A 26 -9.45 14.38 7.68
N VAL A 27 -9.34 13.41 6.77
CA VAL A 27 -8.91 12.04 7.12
C VAL A 27 -7.48 12.03 7.66
N ARG A 28 -6.55 12.72 6.98
CA ARG A 28 -5.14 12.79 7.38
C ARG A 28 -4.98 13.48 8.75
N TYR A 29 -5.74 14.53 9.00
CA TYR A 29 -5.75 15.25 10.28
C TYR A 29 -6.23 14.34 11.43
N ILE A 30 -7.33 13.60 11.23
CA ILE A 30 -7.83 12.66 12.24
C ILE A 30 -6.86 11.48 12.45
N GLN A 31 -6.20 10.99 11.41
CA GLN A 31 -5.17 9.93 11.49
C GLN A 31 -3.92 10.36 12.29
N LYS A 32 -3.45 11.60 12.12
CA LYS A 32 -2.28 12.12 12.87
C LYS A 32 -2.53 12.22 14.38
N SER A 33 -3.79 12.16 14.79
CA SER A 33 -4.21 12.47 16.16
C SER A 33 -4.22 11.27 17.11
N ALA A 34 -3.71 10.11 16.65
CA ALA A 34 -3.45 8.87 17.38
C ALA A 34 -4.60 8.34 18.27
N ASP A 35 -5.25 7.26 17.83
CA ASP A 35 -6.10 6.25 18.52
C ASP A 35 -7.13 6.67 19.59
N ARG A 36 -7.27 7.97 19.93
CA ARG A 36 -8.21 8.45 20.95
C ARG A 36 -9.46 9.09 20.36
N GLY A 37 -9.55 9.20 19.03
CA GLY A 37 -10.65 9.87 18.35
C GLY A 37 -10.69 11.39 18.61
N MET A 38 -10.93 12.16 17.56
CA MET A 38 -11.02 13.61 17.57
C MET A 38 -12.46 14.08 17.82
N ASN A 39 -12.68 15.03 18.73
CA ASN A 39 -13.99 15.64 18.94
C ASN A 39 -14.32 16.61 17.80
N LEU A 40 -15.56 16.58 17.29
CA LEU A 40 -16.07 17.54 16.31
C LEU A 40 -15.74 19.00 16.66
N GLN A 41 -15.90 19.40 17.92
CA GLN A 41 -15.65 20.78 18.33
C GLN A 41 -14.19 21.18 18.10
N ARG A 42 -13.25 20.31 18.46
CA ARG A 42 -11.81 20.52 18.23
C ARG A 42 -11.47 20.54 16.74
N ILE A 43 -12.09 19.66 15.95
CA ILE A 43 -11.93 19.70 14.48
C ILE A 43 -12.40 21.04 13.92
N LEU A 44 -13.51 21.59 14.40
CA LEU A 44 -14.03 22.88 13.91
C LEU A 44 -13.18 24.07 14.38
N GLU A 45 -12.56 23.98 15.55
CA GLU A 45 -11.65 25.00 16.11
C GLU A 45 -10.32 25.02 15.36
N ASP A 46 -9.67 23.86 15.18
CA ASP A 46 -8.36 23.76 14.52
C ASP A 46 -8.41 24.13 13.03
N PHE A 47 -9.59 23.99 12.39
CA PHE A 47 -9.83 24.42 11.01
C PHE A 47 -10.42 25.83 10.88
N GLU A 48 -10.49 26.58 11.99
CA GLU A 48 -11.05 27.96 12.05
C GLU A 48 -12.40 28.10 11.33
N ALA A 49 -13.27 27.10 11.50
CA ALA A 49 -14.44 26.94 10.64
C ALA A 49 -15.49 28.05 10.87
N THR A 50 -15.76 28.83 9.83
CA THR A 50 -16.90 29.75 9.73
C THR A 50 -18.24 28.99 9.79
N PRO A 51 -19.39 29.65 10.03
CA PRO A 51 -20.69 28.98 10.07
C PRO A 51 -21.01 28.13 8.83
N VAL A 52 -20.57 28.57 7.65
CA VAL A 52 -20.71 27.84 6.37
C VAL A 52 -19.78 26.63 6.34
N ALA A 53 -18.50 26.84 6.69
CA ALA A 53 -17.50 25.77 6.78
C ALA A 53 -17.87 24.67 7.77
N ARG A 54 -18.52 25.03 8.90
CA ARG A 54 -19.00 24.07 9.89
C ARG A 54 -20.01 23.09 9.31
N LYS A 55 -20.88 23.56 8.41
CA LYS A 55 -21.84 22.69 7.71
C LYS A 55 -21.11 21.78 6.73
N GLN A 56 -20.23 22.33 5.91
CA GLN A 56 -19.42 21.57 4.95
C GLN A 56 -18.59 20.47 5.61
N ILE A 57 -17.86 20.78 6.69
CA ILE A 57 -17.05 19.81 7.43
C ILE A 57 -17.94 18.70 8.03
N LYS A 58 -19.10 19.04 8.59
CA LYS A 58 -20.05 18.03 9.09
C LYS A 58 -20.55 17.10 7.99
N ASP A 59 -20.89 17.65 6.83
CA ASP A 59 -21.38 16.87 5.69
C ASP A 59 -20.28 15.94 5.17
N ILE A 60 -19.04 16.43 5.06
CA ILE A 60 -17.86 15.64 4.69
C ILE A 60 -17.59 14.53 5.71
N LEU A 61 -17.59 14.84 7.02
CA LEU A 61 -17.36 13.84 8.07
C LEU A 61 -18.43 12.74 8.05
N ASN A 62 -19.71 13.12 7.90
CA ASN A 62 -20.80 12.14 7.76
C ASN A 62 -20.62 11.28 6.50
N GLN A 63 -20.18 11.87 5.39
CA GLN A 63 -19.89 11.14 4.17
C GLN A 63 -18.71 10.17 4.37
N LEU A 64 -17.63 10.60 5.03
CA LEU A 64 -16.46 9.76 5.34
C LEU A 64 -16.81 8.61 6.29
N VAL A 65 -17.73 8.82 7.22
CA VAL A 65 -18.28 7.75 8.07
C VAL A 65 -19.11 6.77 7.25
N LYS A 66 -19.95 7.28 6.34
CA LYS A 66 -20.74 6.45 5.41
C LYS A 66 -19.84 5.65 4.45
N GLU A 67 -18.73 6.24 4.02
CA GLU A 67 -17.67 5.59 3.21
C GLU A 67 -16.83 4.59 4.03
N GLY A 68 -16.98 4.54 5.36
CA GLY A 68 -16.22 3.63 6.23
C GLY A 68 -14.77 4.05 6.48
N LYS A 69 -14.38 5.27 6.08
CA LYS A 69 -13.03 5.83 6.31
C LYS A 69 -12.85 6.36 7.73
N LEU A 70 -13.94 6.80 8.35
CA LEU A 70 -13.98 7.25 9.74
C LEU A 70 -15.00 6.44 10.53
N ALA A 71 -14.73 6.20 11.80
CA ALA A 71 -15.68 5.69 12.77
C ALA A 71 -16.20 6.86 13.62
N ARG A 72 -17.52 6.96 13.81
CA ARG A 72 -18.14 7.92 14.73
C ARG A 72 -18.53 7.23 16.02
N HIS A 73 -17.96 7.67 17.13
CA HIS A 73 -18.26 7.21 18.48
C HIS A 73 -19.23 8.16 19.20
N ARG A 74 -19.70 7.73 20.38
CA ARG A 74 -20.55 8.55 21.25
C ARG A 74 -19.88 9.90 21.56
N GLY A 75 -20.68 10.96 21.64
CA GLY A 75 -20.18 12.32 21.92
C GLY A 75 -19.53 13.03 20.73
N ASN A 76 -19.88 12.68 19.48
CA ASN A 76 -19.33 13.29 18.25
C ASN A 76 -17.81 13.17 18.14
N ARG A 77 -17.26 12.05 18.59
CA ARG A 77 -15.84 11.72 18.37
C ARG A 77 -15.68 10.95 17.07
N TYR A 78 -14.76 11.39 16.24
CA TYR A 78 -14.40 10.78 14.96
C TYR A 78 -13.02 10.17 15.08
N GLU A 79 -12.92 8.89 14.80
CA GLU A 79 -11.66 8.18 14.74
C GLU A 79 -11.41 7.74 13.31
N ALA A 80 -10.14 7.66 12.90
CA ALA A 80 -9.82 6.94 11.69
C ALA A 80 -10.31 5.51 11.90
N ALA A 81 -11.13 4.98 10.99
CA ALA A 81 -11.58 3.61 11.13
C ALA A 81 -10.33 2.72 11.23
N ALA A 82 -10.23 1.92 12.31
CA ALA A 82 -9.17 0.94 12.45
C ALA A 82 -9.10 0.15 11.14
N ARG A 83 -7.97 0.25 10.44
CA ARG A 83 -7.79 -0.40 9.15
C ARG A 83 -7.96 -1.89 9.41
N LYS A 84 -9.10 -2.46 9.03
CA LYS A 84 -9.33 -3.90 9.16
C LYS A 84 -8.36 -4.58 8.22
N LEU A 85 -7.29 -5.11 8.81
CA LEU A 85 -6.37 -5.98 8.11
C LEU A 85 -7.04 -7.32 7.90
N VAL A 86 -6.83 -7.86 6.71
CA VAL A 86 -7.31 -9.18 6.31
C VAL A 86 -6.08 -10.05 6.12
N GLU A 87 -6.02 -11.16 6.86
CA GLU A 87 -5.02 -12.20 6.63
C GLU A 87 -5.40 -13.00 5.38
N GLY A 88 -4.43 -13.27 4.52
CA GLY A 88 -4.62 -14.08 3.34
C GLY A 88 -3.32 -14.63 2.76
N THR A 89 -3.44 -15.42 1.71
CA THR A 89 -2.30 -15.92 0.94
C THR A 89 -2.23 -15.19 -0.39
N ILE A 90 -1.06 -14.63 -0.73
CA ILE A 90 -0.87 -13.90 -1.97
C ILE A 90 -0.44 -14.82 -3.13
N MET A 91 -1.06 -14.62 -4.28
CA MET A 91 -0.67 -15.21 -5.56
C MET A 91 -0.20 -14.09 -6.48
N LEU A 92 1.10 -14.05 -6.78
CA LEU A 92 1.67 -13.02 -7.64
C LEU A 92 1.75 -13.49 -9.09
N HIS A 93 1.56 -12.54 -9.99
CA HIS A 93 1.81 -12.69 -11.42
C HIS A 93 3.20 -12.16 -11.79
N ARG A 94 3.73 -12.59 -12.94
CA ARG A 94 5.04 -12.17 -13.46
C ARG A 94 5.15 -10.66 -13.66
N ASP A 95 4.03 -9.99 -13.93
CA ASP A 95 3.95 -8.54 -14.15
C ASP A 95 3.88 -7.75 -12.84
N GLY A 96 3.99 -8.43 -11.69
CA GLY A 96 4.09 -7.83 -10.37
C GLY A 96 2.76 -7.64 -9.64
N TYR A 97 1.62 -7.65 -10.32
CA TYR A 97 0.31 -7.63 -9.63
C TYR A 97 0.00 -8.99 -9.00
N GLY A 98 -0.98 -9.04 -8.10
CA GLY A 98 -1.39 -10.30 -7.49
C GLY A 98 -2.85 -10.34 -7.05
N PHE A 99 -3.23 -11.50 -6.54
CA PHE A 99 -4.51 -11.75 -5.91
C PHE A 99 -4.27 -12.32 -4.52
N VAL A 100 -5.04 -11.86 -3.54
CA VAL A 100 -5.01 -12.39 -2.19
C VAL A 100 -6.28 -13.17 -1.94
N ILE A 101 -6.11 -14.43 -1.56
CA ILE A 101 -7.19 -15.30 -1.09
C ILE A 101 -7.31 -15.05 0.43
N PRO A 102 -8.40 -14.43 0.90
CA PRO A 102 -8.63 -14.22 2.32
C PRO A 102 -8.74 -15.56 3.06
N LYS A 103 -8.18 -15.63 4.25
CA LYS A 103 -8.32 -16.80 5.13
C LYS A 103 -9.76 -17.01 5.59
N GLU A 104 -10.47 -15.92 5.83
CA GLU A 104 -11.88 -15.89 6.21
C GLU A 104 -12.72 -15.18 5.17
N LYS A 105 -13.97 -15.62 4.98
CA LYS A 105 -14.89 -14.95 4.06
C LYS A 105 -15.22 -13.55 4.56
N ILE A 106 -15.17 -12.59 3.65
CA ILE A 106 -15.46 -11.19 3.97
C ILE A 106 -16.85 -10.86 3.43
N PRO A 107 -17.79 -10.39 4.27
CA PRO A 107 -19.12 -10.01 3.82
C PRO A 107 -19.09 -8.98 2.67
N GLY A 108 -19.77 -9.32 1.58
CA GLY A 108 -19.86 -8.51 0.37
C GLY A 108 -18.63 -8.58 -0.55
N ILE A 109 -17.71 -9.52 -0.32
CA ILE A 109 -16.60 -9.82 -1.22
C ILE A 109 -16.63 -11.33 -1.46
N ASP A 110 -16.97 -11.71 -2.69
CA ASP A 110 -17.15 -13.10 -3.10
C ASP A 110 -16.00 -13.61 -3.98
N SER A 111 -15.00 -12.75 -4.23
CA SER A 111 -13.85 -13.02 -5.10
C SER A 111 -12.53 -12.66 -4.43
N ASP A 112 -11.43 -13.13 -5.01
CA ASP A 112 -10.08 -12.80 -4.54
C ASP A 112 -9.82 -11.29 -4.64
N ILE A 113 -9.01 -10.79 -3.70
CA ILE A 113 -8.72 -9.37 -3.61
C ILE A 113 -7.56 -9.05 -4.55
N TYR A 114 -7.80 -8.17 -5.51
CA TYR A 114 -6.77 -7.73 -6.45
C TYR A 114 -5.79 -6.76 -5.78
N ILE A 115 -4.50 -7.00 -5.96
CA ILE A 115 -3.41 -6.15 -5.48
C ILE A 115 -2.63 -5.63 -6.69
N PRO A 116 -2.65 -4.32 -6.97
CA PRO A 116 -1.82 -3.72 -8.01
C PRO A 116 -0.32 -3.93 -7.74
N ALA A 117 0.49 -4.00 -8.79
CA ALA A 117 1.95 -4.24 -8.68
C ALA A 117 2.68 -3.22 -7.78
N ALA A 118 2.26 -1.96 -7.77
CA ALA A 118 2.83 -0.93 -6.91
C ALA A 118 2.49 -1.11 -5.42
N LEU A 119 1.53 -1.98 -5.09
CA LEU A 119 0.96 -2.16 -3.75
C LEU A 119 1.16 -3.58 -3.20
N THR A 120 2.00 -4.40 -3.84
CA THR A 120 2.39 -5.73 -3.33
C THR A 120 3.51 -5.66 -2.28
N ASP A 121 4.13 -4.50 -2.12
CA ASP A 121 5.27 -4.27 -1.23
C ASP A 121 6.37 -5.34 -1.46
N SER A 122 6.83 -6.02 -0.41
CA SER A 122 7.89 -7.02 -0.48
C SER A 122 7.40 -8.46 -0.57
N ALA A 123 6.09 -8.66 -0.78
CA ALA A 123 5.50 -9.99 -0.85
C ALA A 123 6.07 -10.80 -2.02
N MET A 124 6.22 -12.10 -1.82
CA MET A 124 6.54 -13.07 -2.86
C MET A 124 5.39 -14.06 -3.04
N ASN A 125 5.38 -14.74 -4.18
CA ASN A 125 4.31 -15.68 -4.50
C ASN A 125 4.20 -16.79 -3.44
N GLY A 126 3.00 -16.95 -2.88
CA GLY A 126 2.66 -17.90 -1.83
C GLY A 126 2.80 -17.36 -0.40
N ASP A 127 3.32 -16.15 -0.20
CA ASP A 127 3.47 -15.57 1.13
C ASP A 127 2.12 -15.38 1.83
N LYS A 128 2.11 -15.55 3.15
CA LYS A 128 0.98 -15.13 4.00
C LYS A 128 1.14 -13.65 4.34
N VAL A 129 0.11 -12.87 4.04
CA VAL A 129 0.13 -11.42 4.11
C VAL A 129 -1.06 -10.88 4.87
N ASN A 130 -0.85 -9.74 5.52
CA ASN A 130 -1.93 -8.87 5.94
C ASN A 130 -2.14 -7.80 4.90
N ILE A 131 -3.38 -7.66 4.44
CA ILE A 131 -3.76 -6.66 3.46
C ILE A 131 -4.82 -5.70 4.01
N GLU A 132 -4.81 -4.49 3.48
CA GLU A 132 -5.87 -3.51 3.67
C GLU A 132 -6.69 -3.43 2.39
N ILE A 133 -8.01 -3.54 2.50
CA ILE A 133 -8.93 -3.32 1.37
C ILE A 133 -9.01 -1.81 1.13
N THR A 134 -8.56 -1.38 -0.05
CA THR A 134 -8.54 0.04 -0.45
C THR A 134 -9.81 0.44 -1.19
N MET A 135 -10.41 -0.49 -1.94
CA MET A 135 -11.61 -0.24 -2.72
C MET A 135 -12.50 -1.48 -2.78
N ARG A 136 -13.81 -1.28 -2.61
CA ARG A 136 -14.83 -2.30 -2.90
C ARG A 136 -15.52 -1.93 -4.20
N LYS A 137 -15.68 -2.90 -5.10
CA LYS A 137 -16.32 -2.74 -6.40
C LYS A 137 -17.65 -3.52 -6.44
N PRO A 138 -18.60 -3.11 -7.30
CA PRO A 138 -19.82 -3.88 -7.53
C PRO A 138 -19.51 -5.33 -7.95
N GLY A 139 -20.43 -6.25 -7.66
CA GLY A 139 -20.27 -7.67 -8.01
C GLY A 139 -19.27 -8.43 -7.13
N GLY A 140 -19.07 -8.01 -5.88
CA GLY A 140 -18.27 -8.75 -4.90
C GLY A 140 -16.75 -8.70 -5.14
N ARG A 141 -16.27 -7.74 -5.94
CA ARG A 141 -14.84 -7.54 -6.23
C ARG A 141 -14.24 -6.52 -5.29
N ALA A 142 -12.96 -6.68 -4.97
CA ALA A 142 -12.23 -5.74 -4.14
C ALA A 142 -10.79 -5.55 -4.61
N GLU A 143 -10.25 -4.38 -4.30
CA GLU A 143 -8.84 -4.06 -4.44
C GLU A 143 -8.25 -3.79 -3.06
N GLY A 144 -6.97 -4.11 -2.91
CA GLY A 144 -6.25 -3.89 -1.67
C GLY A 144 -4.79 -3.56 -1.87
N ARG A 145 -4.10 -3.44 -0.74
CA ARG A 145 -2.65 -3.29 -0.67
C ARG A 145 -2.08 -4.20 0.41
N VAL A 146 -0.87 -4.70 0.19
CA VAL A 146 -0.12 -5.43 1.22
C VAL A 146 0.36 -4.43 2.27
N VAL A 147 0.12 -4.76 3.54
CA VAL A 147 0.57 -3.96 4.69
C VAL A 147 1.77 -4.61 5.34
N THR A 148 1.71 -5.93 5.58
CA THR A 148 2.83 -6.71 6.09
C THR A 148 2.84 -8.12 5.53
N VAL A 149 4.02 -8.74 5.51
CA VAL A 149 4.18 -10.16 5.22
C VAL A 149 4.37 -10.90 6.54
N GLU A 150 3.42 -11.75 6.90
CA GLU A 150 3.44 -12.49 8.17
C GLU A 150 4.32 -13.73 8.12
N LYS A 151 4.23 -14.49 7.01
CA LYS A 151 5.00 -15.71 6.83
C LYS A 151 5.45 -15.84 5.39
N ARG A 152 6.76 -15.98 5.21
CA ARG A 152 7.36 -16.27 3.91
C ARG A 152 7.10 -17.72 3.51
N ALA A 153 6.67 -17.94 2.28
CA ALA A 153 6.50 -19.29 1.74
C ALA A 153 7.83 -19.94 1.39
N ARG A 154 8.80 -19.14 0.93
CA ARG A 154 10.11 -19.59 0.50
C ARG A 154 11.17 -18.61 0.97
N THR A 155 12.24 -19.15 1.56
CA THR A 155 13.45 -18.41 1.93
C THR A 155 14.63 -18.79 1.06
N THR A 156 14.60 -19.98 0.46
CA THR A 156 15.56 -20.45 -0.54
C THR A 156 14.92 -20.62 -1.92
N ILE A 157 15.70 -20.36 -2.95
CA ILE A 157 15.30 -20.44 -4.36
C ILE A 157 16.37 -21.18 -5.14
N VAL A 158 15.94 -22.12 -5.98
CA VAL A 158 16.81 -22.79 -6.94
C VAL A 158 16.69 -22.11 -8.30
N GLY A 159 17.82 -21.88 -8.94
CA GLY A 159 17.86 -21.31 -10.28
C GLY A 159 19.22 -21.41 -10.93
N GLN A 160 19.32 -20.89 -12.15
CA GLN A 160 20.58 -20.84 -12.89
C GLN A 160 21.33 -19.55 -12.59
N LEU A 161 22.59 -19.66 -12.20
CA LEU A 161 23.49 -18.52 -12.05
C LEU A 161 23.91 -17.99 -13.42
N ARG A 162 23.70 -16.70 -13.64
CA ARG A 162 24.03 -15.99 -14.88
C ARG A 162 24.77 -14.70 -14.58
N TYR A 163 25.44 -14.18 -15.60
CA TYR A 163 26.14 -12.89 -15.57
C TYR A 163 25.68 -12.05 -16.77
N ASP A 164 25.22 -10.82 -16.52
CA ASP A 164 24.74 -9.91 -17.57
C ASP A 164 25.78 -8.90 -18.05
N GLY A 165 27.03 -9.02 -17.60
CA GLY A 165 28.10 -8.06 -17.91
C GLY A 165 28.33 -7.01 -16.81
N GLN A 166 27.42 -6.89 -15.84
CA GLN A 166 27.58 -5.99 -14.69
C GLN A 166 27.53 -6.74 -13.36
N THR A 167 26.59 -7.67 -13.20
CA THR A 167 26.36 -8.37 -11.94
C THR A 167 26.00 -9.83 -12.15
N PHE A 168 26.35 -10.66 -11.17
CA PHE A 168 25.81 -12.00 -11.07
C PHE A 168 24.35 -11.95 -10.60
N PHE A 169 23.53 -12.80 -11.18
CA PHE A 169 22.14 -12.98 -10.81
C PHE A 169 21.70 -14.42 -11.00
N VAL A 170 20.65 -14.82 -10.30
CA VAL A 170 20.01 -16.11 -10.48
C VAL A 170 18.67 -15.91 -11.16
N ALA A 171 18.46 -16.65 -12.25
CA ALA A 171 17.18 -16.83 -12.90
C ALA A 171 16.48 -18.04 -12.25
N PRO A 172 15.39 -17.85 -11.49
CA PRO A 172 14.71 -18.96 -10.83
C PRO A 172 14.14 -19.96 -11.83
N THR A 173 14.09 -21.24 -11.43
CA THR A 173 13.44 -22.28 -12.24
C THR A 173 11.91 -22.18 -12.21
N ASP A 174 11.34 -21.66 -11.12
CA ASP A 174 9.90 -21.41 -10.98
C ASP A 174 9.54 -20.05 -11.61
N GLU A 175 8.77 -20.08 -12.70
CA GLU A 175 8.32 -18.89 -13.44
C GLU A 175 7.44 -17.93 -12.62
N LYS A 176 6.91 -18.38 -11.47
CA LYS A 176 6.10 -17.54 -10.57
C LYS A 176 6.95 -16.68 -9.64
N LEU A 177 8.28 -16.85 -9.66
CA LEU A 177 9.22 -16.04 -8.90
C LEU A 177 9.74 -14.87 -9.76
N PRO A 178 10.30 -13.81 -9.13
CA PRO A 178 10.92 -12.72 -9.86
C PRO A 178 11.95 -13.24 -10.86
N SER A 179 11.95 -12.69 -12.07
CA SER A 179 12.82 -13.13 -13.16
C SER A 179 14.32 -13.05 -12.84
N LYS A 180 14.69 -12.19 -11.88
CA LYS A 180 16.07 -11.92 -11.50
C LYS A 180 16.22 -11.77 -9.99
N ILE A 181 17.17 -12.50 -9.41
CA ILE A 181 17.63 -12.33 -8.02
C ILE A 181 19.11 -11.95 -8.06
N LEU A 182 19.46 -10.77 -7.53
CA LEU A 182 20.85 -10.30 -7.51
C LEU A 182 21.68 -11.10 -6.50
N ILE A 183 22.89 -11.49 -6.89
CA ILE A 183 23.80 -12.22 -6.01
C ILE A 183 24.82 -11.28 -5.38
N THR A 184 25.01 -11.41 -4.07
CA THR A 184 25.83 -10.48 -3.27
C THR A 184 27.16 -11.06 -2.80
N ASN A 185 27.37 -12.37 -2.93
CA ASN A 185 28.64 -13.04 -2.64
C ASN A 185 29.42 -13.35 -3.93
N ASP A 186 30.73 -13.58 -3.81
CA ASP A 186 31.55 -13.98 -4.95
C ASP A 186 31.19 -15.40 -5.39
N VAL A 187 30.89 -15.52 -6.68
CA VAL A 187 30.39 -16.74 -7.34
C VAL A 187 30.99 -16.89 -8.74
N SER A 188 32.11 -16.20 -9.00
CA SER A 188 32.71 -16.08 -10.34
C SER A 188 33.04 -17.44 -10.96
N GLU A 189 33.43 -18.42 -10.15
CA GLU A 189 33.76 -19.80 -10.56
C GLU A 189 32.55 -20.71 -10.79
N HIS A 190 31.34 -20.20 -10.59
CA HIS A 190 30.10 -20.98 -10.63
C HIS A 190 29.16 -20.55 -11.74
N LYS A 191 29.64 -19.74 -12.69
CA LYS A 191 28.88 -19.26 -13.84
C LYS A 191 28.18 -20.42 -14.56
N ASP A 192 26.92 -20.20 -14.93
CA ASP A 192 26.03 -21.13 -15.66
C ASP A 192 25.63 -22.40 -14.90
N LYS A 193 26.02 -22.54 -13.63
CA LYS A 193 25.60 -23.64 -12.75
C LYS A 193 24.21 -23.40 -12.14
N ILE A 194 23.54 -24.48 -11.80
CA ILE A 194 22.35 -24.48 -10.96
C ILE A 194 22.79 -24.32 -9.51
N VAL A 195 22.20 -23.35 -8.84
CA VAL A 195 22.55 -22.95 -7.49
C VAL A 195 21.29 -22.80 -6.64
N GLU A 196 21.45 -23.05 -5.34
CA GLU A 196 20.49 -22.68 -4.32
C GLU A 196 20.89 -21.34 -3.71
N VAL A 197 19.93 -20.42 -3.65
CA VAL A 197 20.10 -19.05 -3.17
C VAL A 197 19.21 -18.83 -1.97
N GLU A 198 19.79 -18.34 -0.88
CA GLU A 198 19.03 -17.78 0.24
C GLU A 198 18.74 -16.30 -0.03
N ILE A 199 17.47 -15.90 0.08
CA ILE A 199 17.05 -14.52 -0.12
C ILE A 199 17.45 -13.70 1.12
N THR A 200 18.36 -12.74 0.93
CA THR A 200 18.78 -11.82 1.98
C THR A 200 17.99 -10.51 1.93
N ARG A 201 17.46 -10.16 0.75
CA ARG A 201 16.61 -8.98 0.55
C ARG A 201 15.46 -9.33 -0.39
N PHE A 202 14.25 -9.14 0.11
CA PHE A 202 13.02 -9.29 -0.66
C PHE A 202 12.85 -8.15 -1.68
N PRO A 203 12.00 -8.33 -2.71
CA PRO A 203 11.72 -7.26 -3.66
C PRO A 203 11.20 -6.02 -2.92
N SER A 204 11.49 -4.85 -3.47
CA SER A 204 10.88 -3.59 -3.03
C SER A 204 10.70 -2.66 -4.22
N GLU A 205 10.00 -1.54 -4.03
CA GLU A 205 9.68 -0.62 -5.12
C GLU A 205 10.93 -0.23 -5.93
N GLY A 206 10.92 -0.59 -7.22
CA GLY A 206 12.02 -0.33 -8.15
C GLY A 206 13.31 -1.12 -7.90
N ARG A 207 13.32 -2.11 -6.98
CA ARG A 207 14.52 -2.89 -6.65
C ARG A 207 14.28 -4.39 -6.75
N TRP A 208 15.16 -5.05 -7.47
CA TRP A 208 15.22 -6.50 -7.52
C TRP A 208 15.57 -7.11 -6.16
N PRO A 209 15.04 -8.30 -5.85
CA PRO A 209 15.47 -9.06 -4.69
C PRO A 209 16.95 -9.39 -4.78
N ALA A 210 17.58 -9.60 -3.63
CA ALA A 210 18.97 -9.99 -3.53
C ALA A 210 19.13 -11.20 -2.61
N GLY A 211 20.17 -11.97 -2.85
CA GLY A 211 20.46 -13.18 -2.10
C GLY A 211 21.93 -13.55 -2.09
N LYS A 212 22.21 -14.67 -1.43
CA LYS A 212 23.52 -15.31 -1.38
C LYS A 212 23.38 -16.75 -1.86
N VAL A 213 24.31 -17.18 -2.69
CA VAL A 213 24.41 -18.60 -3.06
C VAL A 213 24.88 -19.38 -1.83
N VAL A 214 24.07 -20.34 -1.38
CA VAL A 214 24.37 -21.20 -0.23
C VAL A 214 24.85 -22.58 -0.65
N SER A 215 24.45 -23.05 -1.83
CA SER A 215 24.86 -24.34 -2.36
C SER A 215 24.93 -24.32 -3.89
N VAL A 216 25.92 -25.02 -4.44
CA VAL A 216 26.05 -25.24 -5.88
C VAL A 216 25.61 -26.67 -6.16
N ILE A 217 24.48 -26.82 -6.87
CA ILE A 217 23.87 -28.13 -7.13
C ILE A 217 24.60 -28.82 -8.29
N GLY A 218 24.94 -28.09 -9.35
CA GLY A 218 25.66 -28.66 -10.49
C GLY A 218 25.43 -27.92 -11.80
N PHE A 219 25.59 -28.61 -12.93
CA PHE A 219 25.37 -28.02 -14.26
C PHE A 219 23.94 -28.26 -14.75
N HIS A 220 23.41 -27.30 -15.51
CA HIS A 220 22.20 -27.54 -16.30
C HIS A 220 22.51 -28.53 -17.42
N ARG A 221 22.33 -29.83 -17.17
CA ARG A 221 22.42 -30.85 -18.21
C ARG A 221 21.17 -30.74 -19.09
N LEU A 222 21.34 -30.28 -20.33
CA LEU A 222 20.37 -30.55 -21.38
C LEU A 222 20.17 -32.08 -21.47
N PRO A 223 18.94 -32.56 -21.75
CA PRO A 223 18.75 -33.98 -21.98
C PRO A 223 19.64 -34.39 -23.16
N VAL A 224 20.60 -35.27 -22.88
CA VAL A 224 21.30 -36.01 -23.93
C VAL A 224 20.24 -36.79 -24.69
N ARG A 225 19.89 -36.32 -25.88
CA ARG A 225 19.19 -37.14 -26.86
C ARG A 225 20.20 -38.19 -27.31
N CYS A 226 20.00 -39.43 -26.84
CA CYS A 226 20.64 -40.61 -27.39
C CYS A 226 20.23 -40.82 -28.85
#